data_AF-A0A6P8Y468-F1
#
_entry.id   AF-A0A6P8Y468-F1
#
_cell.length_a   1.000
_cell.length_b   1.000
_cell.length_c   1.000
_cell.angle_alpha   90.00
_cell.angle_beta   90.00
_cell.angle_gamma   90.00
#
_symmetry.space_group_name_H-M   'P 1'
#
loop_
_entity.id
_entity.type
_entity.pdbx_description
1 polymer ?
#
loop_
_entity_poly.entity_id
_entity_poly.type
_entity_poly.pdbx_seq_one_letter_code
_entity_poly.pdbx_strand_id
1 'polypeptide(L)'
;MRAVLAFATILAAAAASPALQPEPPVHARTCSRSNKDNTLNNCIRHNIQAFIPHVKNGGKFGLPSLEPFHVPETSFDLRTGLIDFHAVMRNLTVYGLGDAVVRDAMADLGDDAMLMDVGLLLPKVSFRGMLELSGGQILELPFKGRGIFDFTFSDINATWRVVGKRQAGEEHLEVQSVTPTYTVGGMTTDIKLPDQGIPNLDRVINAVMNHYWTIMVDMGKAYVQKPISHQLRSVINTLFQNVPYDQMFPASWLAALLAGDINATWRVVGKRQAGEEHLEVQSVTPTYTVGGMTTDIKLPDQGIPNLDRVINAVMNHYWTIMVDMGKAYVQKPISHQLRSVINTLFQNVPYDQMFPA
;
A
#
# COMPACT_ATOMS: atom_id res chain seq x y z
N MET A 1 -1.19 -59.01 -35.38
CA MET A 1 -2.52 -58.53 -34.96
C MET A 1 -2.38 -57.88 -33.59
N ARG A 2 -2.99 -56.70 -33.43
CA ARG A 2 -3.12 -55.79 -32.28
C ARG A 2 -3.14 -56.45 -30.88
N ALA A 3 -2.52 -55.82 -29.87
CA ALA A 3 -3.21 -54.99 -28.86
C ALA A 3 -2.31 -54.62 -27.65
N VAL A 4 -2.57 -53.42 -27.14
CA VAL A 4 -1.93 -52.62 -26.07
C VAL A 4 -2.53 -52.95 -24.68
N LEU A 5 -1.77 -52.78 -23.58
CA LEU A 5 -2.19 -52.29 -22.22
C LEU A 5 -1.01 -52.52 -21.24
N ALA A 6 -0.18 -51.54 -20.85
CA ALA A 6 -0.41 -50.43 -19.92
C ALA A 6 -0.94 -50.87 -18.52
N PHE A 7 -0.06 -50.86 -17.51
CA PHE A 7 -0.45 -50.77 -16.10
C PHE A 7 0.42 -49.71 -15.39
N ALA A 8 -0.28 -48.77 -14.76
CA ALA A 8 0.19 -47.51 -14.25
C ALA A 8 0.95 -47.64 -12.92
N THR A 9 2.04 -46.88 -12.77
CA THR A 9 2.63 -46.51 -11.48
C THR A 9 1.90 -45.30 -10.92
N ILE A 10 1.25 -45.49 -9.77
CA ILE A 10 0.64 -44.42 -8.98
C ILE A 10 1.78 -43.74 -8.19
N LEU A 11 2.23 -42.56 -8.63
CA LEU A 11 2.87 -41.60 -7.73
C LEU A 11 1.80 -40.59 -7.30
N ALA A 12 1.44 -40.65 -6.03
CA ALA A 12 0.62 -39.65 -5.38
C ALA A 12 1.40 -38.33 -5.33
N ALA A 13 1.12 -37.43 -6.27
CA ALA A 13 1.40 -36.02 -6.08
C ALA A 13 0.38 -35.51 -5.06
N ALA A 14 0.85 -35.25 -3.83
CA ALA A 14 0.10 -34.48 -2.87
C ALA A 14 -0.24 -33.13 -3.52
N ALA A 15 -1.52 -32.94 -3.84
CA ALA A 15 -2.04 -31.65 -4.26
C ALA A 15 -1.83 -30.70 -3.07
N ALA A 16 -0.77 -29.89 -3.14
CA ALA A 16 -0.72 -28.65 -2.39
C ALA A 16 -1.89 -27.82 -2.93
N SER A 17 -2.94 -27.70 -2.14
CA SER A 17 -4.02 -26.74 -2.39
C SER A 17 -3.38 -25.39 -2.70
N PRO A 18 -3.75 -24.69 -3.78
CA PRO A 18 -3.28 -23.33 -3.98
C PRO A 18 -3.69 -22.54 -2.73
N ALA A 19 -2.69 -22.04 -2.00
CA ALA A 19 -2.94 -21.10 -0.92
C ALA A 19 -3.78 -19.99 -1.51
N LEU A 20 -4.92 -19.71 -0.87
CA LEU A 20 -5.86 -18.67 -1.28
C LEU A 20 -5.06 -17.36 -1.34
N GLN A 21 -4.66 -16.94 -2.54
CA GLN A 21 -3.92 -15.70 -2.69
C GLN A 21 -4.83 -14.55 -2.26
N PRO A 22 -4.40 -13.68 -1.34
CA PRO A 22 -5.19 -12.56 -0.90
C PRO A 22 -5.53 -11.69 -2.12
N GLU A 23 -6.83 -11.58 -2.39
CA GLU A 23 -7.35 -10.86 -3.54
C GLU A 23 -6.91 -9.39 -3.42
N PRO A 24 -6.09 -8.88 -4.37
CA PRO A 24 -5.60 -7.50 -4.27
C PRO A 24 -6.79 -6.53 -4.28
N PRO A 25 -6.67 -5.35 -3.63
CA PRO A 25 -7.74 -4.37 -3.62
C PRO A 25 -8.18 -4.08 -5.06
N VAL A 26 -9.49 -4.14 -5.29
CA VAL A 26 -10.17 -4.33 -6.60
C VAL A 26 -9.80 -3.33 -7.71
N HIS A 27 -8.94 -2.35 -7.47
CA HIS A 27 -8.46 -1.36 -8.45
C HIS A 27 -6.97 -1.00 -8.32
N ALA A 28 -6.15 -1.80 -7.63
CA ALA A 28 -4.73 -1.53 -7.47
C ALA A 28 -3.97 -1.76 -8.77
N ARG A 29 -3.35 -0.72 -9.33
CA ARG A 29 -2.41 -0.84 -10.44
C ARG A 29 -1.11 -1.43 -9.91
N THR A 30 -0.46 -2.28 -10.69
CA THR A 30 0.87 -2.76 -10.30
C THR A 30 1.90 -1.64 -10.36
N CYS A 31 2.54 -1.32 -9.24
CA CYS A 31 3.58 -0.29 -9.17
C CYS A 31 4.97 -0.92 -9.18
N SER A 32 5.54 -1.15 -10.36
CA SER A 32 6.89 -1.74 -10.47
C SER A 32 7.94 -0.85 -9.81
N ARG A 33 8.76 -1.38 -8.90
CA ARG A 33 9.88 -0.64 -8.27
C ARG A 33 10.98 -0.25 -9.27
N SER A 34 11.01 -0.90 -10.43
CA SER A 34 11.90 -0.53 -11.55
C SER A 34 11.44 0.68 -12.37
N ASN A 35 10.21 1.18 -12.14
CA ASN A 35 9.71 2.32 -12.88
C ASN A 35 10.47 3.58 -12.46
N LYS A 36 10.77 4.46 -13.43
CA LYS A 36 11.40 5.75 -13.14
C LYS A 36 10.48 6.62 -12.28
N ASP A 37 11.09 7.36 -11.36
CA ASP A 37 10.49 8.12 -10.25
C ASP A 37 9.05 8.60 -10.50
N ASN A 38 8.83 9.51 -11.45
CA ASN A 38 7.50 10.10 -11.69
C ASN A 38 6.41 9.07 -12.05
N THR A 39 6.76 7.96 -12.72
CA THR A 39 5.80 6.90 -13.03
C THR A 39 5.46 6.08 -11.79
N LEU A 40 6.47 5.75 -10.97
CA LEU A 40 6.28 5.03 -9.71
C LEU A 40 5.46 5.85 -8.71
N ASN A 41 5.87 7.10 -8.49
CA ASN A 41 5.23 8.06 -7.59
C ASN A 41 3.75 8.25 -7.92
N ASN A 42 3.42 8.46 -9.20
CA ASN A 42 2.03 8.60 -9.64
C ASN A 42 1.22 7.30 -9.48
N CYS A 43 1.84 6.13 -9.70
CA CYS A 43 1.19 4.85 -9.48
C CYS A 43 0.83 4.65 -7.99
N ILE A 44 1.79 4.90 -7.09
CA ILE A 44 1.60 4.79 -5.64
C ILE A 44 0.51 5.75 -5.17
N ARG A 45 0.61 7.03 -5.57
CA ARG A 45 -0.40 8.04 -5.24
C ARG A 45 -1.80 7.57 -5.66
N HIS A 46 -1.95 7.08 -6.89
CA HIS A 46 -3.23 6.59 -7.42
C HIS A 46 -3.77 5.42 -6.60
N ASN A 47 -2.92 4.43 -6.30
CA ASN A 47 -3.31 3.26 -5.52
C ASN A 47 -3.75 3.63 -4.10
N ILE A 48 -2.99 4.48 -3.41
CA ILE A 48 -3.37 4.94 -2.07
C ILE A 48 -4.71 5.67 -2.13
N GLN A 49 -4.91 6.55 -3.12
CA GLN A 49 -6.19 7.27 -3.28
C GLN A 49 -7.36 6.33 -3.55
N ALA A 50 -7.17 5.32 -4.41
CA ALA A 50 -8.18 4.31 -4.73
C ALA A 50 -8.46 3.38 -3.54
N PHE A 51 -7.49 3.23 -2.63
CA PHE A 51 -7.62 2.37 -1.46
C PHE A 51 -8.49 2.97 -0.36
N ILE A 52 -8.42 4.29 -0.14
CA ILE A 52 -9.15 4.99 0.95
C ILE A 52 -10.64 4.64 1.00
N PRO A 53 -11.42 4.69 -0.10
CA PRO A 53 -12.85 4.32 -0.06
C PRO A 53 -13.11 2.88 0.36
N HIS A 54 -12.18 1.95 0.10
CA HIS A 54 -12.34 0.54 0.43
C HIS A 54 -12.14 0.25 1.92
N VAL A 55 -11.35 1.08 2.61
CA VAL A 55 -11.12 0.97 4.06
C VAL A 55 -11.95 1.94 4.89
N LYS A 56 -12.72 2.82 4.24
CA LYS A 56 -13.58 3.81 4.89
C LYS A 56 -14.45 3.21 6.00
N ASN A 57 -15.14 2.10 5.70
CA ASN A 57 -16.04 1.43 6.65
C ASN A 57 -15.37 0.28 7.44
N GLY A 58 -14.05 0.08 7.27
CA GLY A 58 -13.31 -1.01 7.92
C GLY A 58 -13.65 -2.42 7.42
N GLY A 59 -13.17 -3.44 8.13
CA GLY A 59 -13.52 -4.85 7.93
C GLY A 59 -12.86 -5.54 6.73
N LYS A 60 -12.35 -4.76 5.76
CA LYS A 60 -11.50 -5.28 4.68
C LYS A 60 -10.04 -5.31 5.11
N PHE A 61 -9.33 -6.38 4.76
CA PHE A 61 -7.90 -6.58 5.07
C PHE A 61 -7.56 -6.53 6.57
N GLY A 62 -8.53 -6.79 7.46
CA GLY A 62 -8.32 -6.72 8.91
C GLY A 62 -8.12 -5.30 9.46
N LEU A 63 -8.45 -4.27 8.69
CA LEU A 63 -8.24 -2.87 9.09
C LEU A 63 -9.42 -2.32 9.91
N PRO A 64 -9.15 -1.42 10.88
CA PRO A 64 -10.19 -0.70 11.60
C PRO A 64 -10.97 0.22 10.65
N SER A 65 -12.20 0.58 11.06
CA SER A 65 -12.99 1.60 10.35
C SER A 65 -12.29 2.95 10.40
N LEU A 66 -12.19 3.64 9.25
CA LEU A 66 -11.72 5.04 9.20
C LEU A 66 -12.86 6.03 9.45
N GLU A 67 -14.11 5.63 9.21
CA GLU A 67 -15.27 6.50 9.27
C GLU A 67 -16.50 5.79 9.91
N PRO A 68 -16.79 6.03 11.20
CA PRO A 68 -15.93 6.71 12.16
C PRO A 68 -14.75 5.83 12.59
N PHE A 69 -13.67 6.48 13.03
CA PHE A 69 -12.57 5.83 13.73
C PHE A 69 -12.72 6.01 15.24
N HIS A 70 -12.60 4.92 16.00
CA HIS A 70 -12.83 4.92 17.44
C HIS A 70 -11.51 4.85 18.22
N VAL A 71 -11.36 5.73 19.21
CA VAL A 71 -10.26 5.69 20.17
C VAL A 71 -10.85 5.56 21.58
N PRO A 72 -10.53 4.49 22.33
CA PRO A 72 -11.13 4.26 23.64
C PRO A 72 -10.86 5.39 24.64
N GLU A 73 -9.60 5.80 24.73
CA GLU A 73 -9.15 6.78 25.70
C GLU A 73 -7.85 7.43 25.25
N THR A 74 -7.70 8.72 25.57
CA THR A 74 -6.42 9.42 25.50
C THR A 74 -6.38 10.48 26.59
N SER A 75 -5.19 10.85 27.05
CA SER A 75 -4.99 11.90 28.04
C SER A 75 -3.83 12.80 27.66
N PHE A 76 -3.91 14.05 28.06
CA PHE A 76 -2.79 14.98 27.93
C PHE A 76 -2.76 15.94 29.12
N ASP A 77 -1.56 16.44 29.39
CA ASP A 77 -1.29 17.44 30.43
C ASP A 77 -0.92 18.75 29.75
N LEU A 78 -1.59 19.84 30.11
CA LEU A 78 -1.17 21.18 29.71
C LEU A 78 -0.57 21.87 30.92
N ARG A 79 0.70 22.27 30.83
CA ARG A 79 1.35 23.06 31.88
C ARG A 79 1.99 24.30 31.28
N THR A 80 1.28 25.41 31.42
CA THR A 80 1.79 26.75 31.15
C THR A 80 1.77 27.51 32.46
N GLY A 81 2.67 28.47 32.68
CA GLY A 81 2.67 29.27 33.91
C GLY A 81 1.36 30.03 34.19
N LEU A 82 0.40 30.03 33.25
CA LEU A 82 -0.92 30.66 33.35
C LEU A 82 -2.07 29.65 33.43
N ILE A 83 -1.89 28.44 32.88
CA ILE A 83 -2.91 27.39 32.76
C ILE A 83 -2.23 26.05 32.97
N ASP A 84 -2.61 25.33 34.03
CA ASP A 84 -2.24 23.93 34.30
C ASP A 84 -3.51 23.08 34.32
N PHE A 85 -3.58 21.97 33.59
CA PHE A 85 -4.63 20.97 33.77
C PHE A 85 -4.24 19.60 33.21
N HIS A 86 -4.86 18.57 33.76
CA HIS A 86 -4.90 17.22 33.21
C HIS A 86 -6.25 16.98 32.52
N ALA A 87 -6.22 16.59 31.25
CA ALA A 87 -7.39 16.27 30.46
C ALA A 87 -7.41 14.79 30.08
N VAL A 88 -8.55 14.14 30.32
CA VAL A 88 -8.84 12.77 29.88
C VAL A 88 -10.01 12.81 28.92
N MET A 89 -9.81 12.24 27.73
CA MET A 89 -10.84 12.08 26.71
C MET A 89 -11.19 10.60 26.58
N ARG A 90 -12.49 10.27 26.62
CA ARG A 90 -13.01 8.90 26.58
C ARG A 90 -14.05 8.74 25.48
N ASN A 91 -14.13 7.53 24.92
CA ASN A 91 -15.03 7.16 23.84
C ASN A 91 -14.94 8.14 22.67
N LEU A 92 -13.71 8.43 22.24
CA LEU A 92 -13.49 9.35 21.14
C LEU A 92 -13.96 8.72 19.84
N THR A 93 -14.71 9.50 19.08
CA THR A 93 -15.15 9.17 17.73
C THR A 93 -14.60 10.22 16.78
N VAL A 94 -13.80 9.77 15.83
CA VAL A 94 -13.11 10.60 14.84
C VAL A 94 -13.81 10.45 13.50
N TYR A 95 -14.10 11.57 12.86
CA TYR A 95 -14.76 11.65 11.55
C TYR A 95 -13.90 12.43 10.56
N GLY A 96 -14.05 12.15 9.27
CA GLY A 96 -13.40 12.86 8.16
C GLY A 96 -12.07 12.26 7.71
N LEU A 97 -11.59 11.16 8.34
CA LEU A 97 -10.40 10.45 7.87
C LEU A 97 -10.63 9.78 6.51
N GLY A 98 -11.87 9.35 6.24
CA GLY A 98 -12.26 8.75 4.97
C GLY A 98 -12.32 9.74 3.80
N ASP A 99 -12.18 11.04 4.05
CA ASP A 99 -12.23 12.10 3.04
C ASP A 99 -10.82 12.62 2.68
N ALA A 100 -9.78 11.89 3.10
CA ALA A 100 -8.40 12.20 2.78
C ALA A 100 -8.14 12.19 1.27
N VAL A 101 -7.43 13.21 0.80
CA VAL A 101 -6.98 13.35 -0.58
C VAL A 101 -5.47 13.17 -0.65
N VAL A 102 -5.01 12.21 -1.45
CA VAL A 102 -3.59 11.97 -1.71
C VAL A 102 -3.10 12.96 -2.76
N ARG A 103 -2.25 13.89 -2.33
CA ARG A 103 -1.70 14.96 -3.18
C ARG A 103 -0.50 14.48 -3.97
N ASP A 104 0.40 13.78 -3.30
CA ASP A 104 1.65 13.31 -3.85
C ASP A 104 2.14 12.07 -3.09
N ALA A 105 3.03 11.34 -3.75
CA ALA A 105 3.81 10.28 -3.14
C ALA A 105 5.22 10.34 -3.74
N MET A 106 6.23 10.15 -2.91
CA MET A 106 7.62 9.99 -3.32
C MET A 106 8.12 8.68 -2.74
N ALA A 107 8.59 7.78 -3.58
CA ALA A 107 9.06 6.48 -3.14
C ALA A 107 10.46 6.18 -3.67
N ASP A 108 11.30 5.65 -2.78
CA ASP A 108 12.57 5.01 -3.08
C ASP A 108 12.45 3.54 -2.64
N LEU A 109 12.35 2.66 -3.63
CA LEU A 109 12.04 1.24 -3.45
C LEU A 109 13.22 0.39 -3.93
N GLY A 110 13.87 -0.30 -2.99
CA GLY A 110 14.84 -1.34 -3.27
C GLY A 110 14.19 -2.73 -3.23
N ASP A 111 15.03 -3.76 -3.37
CA ASP A 111 14.58 -5.15 -3.19
C ASP A 111 14.19 -5.44 -1.75
N ASP A 112 14.95 -4.91 -0.78
CA ASP A 112 14.75 -5.21 0.65
C ASP A 112 14.53 -3.98 1.52
N ALA A 113 14.40 -2.80 0.92
CA ALA A 113 14.21 -1.54 1.63
C ALA A 113 13.16 -0.68 0.93
N MET A 114 12.38 0.04 1.73
CA MET A 114 11.36 0.97 1.27
C MET A 114 11.45 2.26 2.07
N LEU A 115 11.56 3.38 1.36
CA LEU A 115 11.33 4.71 1.89
C LEU A 115 10.22 5.36 1.07
N MET A 116 9.18 5.85 1.74
CA MET A 116 8.04 6.47 1.09
C MET A 116 7.57 7.69 1.85
N ASP A 117 7.45 8.83 1.17
CA ASP A 117 6.78 10.03 1.67
C ASP A 117 5.42 10.16 0.97
N VAL A 118 4.34 10.27 1.74
CA VAL A 118 2.97 10.40 1.20
C VAL A 118 2.36 11.70 1.67
N GLY A 119 2.07 12.61 0.74
CA GLY A 119 1.39 13.87 0.99
C GLY A 119 -0.13 13.72 0.98
N LEU A 120 -0.77 14.12 2.07
CA LEU A 120 -2.22 14.02 2.29
C LEU A 120 -2.84 15.38 2.60
N LEU A 121 -4.04 15.62 2.12
CA LEU A 121 -4.91 16.72 2.54
C LEU A 121 -6.15 16.12 3.19
N LEU A 122 -6.42 16.49 4.43
CA LEU A 122 -7.69 16.22 5.09
C LEU A 122 -8.46 17.54 5.19
N PRO A 123 -9.57 17.70 4.43
CA PRO A 123 -10.32 18.94 4.43
C PRO A 123 -10.88 19.31 5.81
N LYS A 124 -11.36 18.29 6.53
CA LYS A 124 -11.98 18.44 7.84
C LYS A 124 -11.85 17.14 8.63
N VAL A 125 -11.38 17.21 9.86
CA VAL A 125 -11.38 16.09 10.82
C VAL A 125 -12.05 16.56 12.10
N SER A 126 -13.01 15.80 12.60
CA SER A 126 -13.68 16.13 13.86
C SER A 126 -13.54 15.01 14.90
N PHE A 127 -13.37 15.40 16.15
CA PHE A 127 -13.23 14.53 17.30
C PHE A 127 -14.36 14.83 18.26
N ARG A 128 -15.14 13.80 18.61
CA ARG A 128 -16.24 13.90 19.56
C ARG A 128 -16.06 12.89 20.67
N GLY A 129 -16.34 13.28 21.90
CA GLY A 129 -16.28 12.35 23.01
C GLY A 129 -16.61 12.99 24.34
N MET A 130 -16.29 12.26 25.40
CA MET A 130 -16.40 12.75 26.78
C MET A 130 -15.06 13.36 27.20
N LEU A 131 -15.12 14.48 27.89
CA LEU A 131 -13.96 15.19 28.44
C LEU A 131 -14.06 15.23 29.96
N GLU A 132 -12.96 14.92 30.63
CA GLU A 132 -12.76 15.14 32.05
C GLU A 132 -11.52 16.00 32.28
N LEU A 133 -11.70 17.13 32.95
CA LEU A 133 -10.67 18.09 33.32
C LEU A 133 -10.45 18.02 34.83
N SER A 134 -9.20 17.83 35.23
CA SER A 134 -8.80 17.71 36.63
C SER A 134 -7.48 18.44 36.89
N GLY A 135 -7.24 18.80 38.16
CA GLY A 135 -6.04 19.55 38.55
C GLY A 135 -5.94 20.94 37.89
N GLY A 136 -7.06 21.46 37.37
CA GLY A 136 -7.08 22.69 36.60
C GLY A 136 -6.78 23.91 37.43
N GLN A 137 -5.87 24.77 36.99
CA GLN A 137 -5.65 26.12 37.49
C GLN A 137 -5.60 27.09 36.30
N ILE A 138 -6.42 28.13 36.32
CA ILE A 138 -6.26 29.32 35.47
C ILE A 138 -5.84 30.45 36.40
N LEU A 139 -4.60 30.92 36.27
CA LEU A 139 -3.98 31.79 37.27
C LEU A 139 -4.05 31.13 38.67
N GLU A 140 -4.74 31.76 39.63
CA GLU A 140 -4.94 31.24 41.00
C GLU A 140 -6.31 30.55 41.19
N LEU A 141 -7.13 30.45 40.13
CA LEU A 141 -8.48 29.92 40.23
C LEU A 141 -8.50 28.43 39.86
N PRO A 142 -8.82 27.53 40.83
CA PRO A 142 -8.92 26.11 40.54
C PRO A 142 -10.19 25.82 39.72
N PHE A 143 -10.08 24.95 38.73
CA PHE A 143 -11.20 24.48 37.94
C PHE A 143 -11.12 22.96 37.73
N LYS A 144 -12.30 22.36 37.58
CA LYS A 144 -12.48 20.97 37.17
C LYS A 144 -13.80 20.88 36.44
N GLY A 145 -13.97 19.85 35.62
CA GLY A 145 -15.21 19.67 34.90
C GLY A 145 -15.28 18.33 34.20
N ARG A 146 -16.50 17.84 34.01
CA ARG A 146 -16.77 16.65 33.20
C ARG A 146 -17.90 16.97 32.24
N GLY A 147 -17.73 16.63 30.98
CA GLY A 147 -18.72 16.94 29.96
C GLY A 147 -18.38 16.33 28.62
N ILE A 148 -18.77 17.02 27.55
CA ILE A 148 -18.56 16.58 26.17
C ILE A 148 -17.78 17.62 25.39
N PHE A 149 -17.12 17.18 24.33
CA PHE A 149 -16.41 18.06 23.41
C PHE A 149 -16.64 17.68 21.95
N ASP A 150 -16.58 18.68 21.08
CA ASP A 150 -16.42 18.56 19.63
C ASP A 150 -15.25 19.46 19.22
N PHE A 151 -14.15 18.85 18.79
CA PHE A 151 -13.02 19.56 18.17
C PHE A 151 -13.04 19.30 16.68
N THR A 152 -12.99 20.36 15.89
CA THR A 152 -12.92 20.27 14.44
C THR A 152 -11.64 20.94 13.97
N PHE A 153 -10.86 20.24 13.15
CA PHE A 153 -9.67 20.75 12.50
C PHE A 153 -9.94 20.82 10.99
N SER A 154 -9.53 21.90 10.33
CA SER A 154 -9.69 22.10 8.89
C SER A 154 -8.35 22.27 8.19
N ASP A 155 -8.35 21.92 6.90
CA ASP A 155 -7.21 22.10 5.99
C ASP A 155 -5.92 21.49 6.54
N ILE A 156 -6.00 20.24 7.01
CA ILE A 156 -4.83 19.55 7.54
C ILE A 156 -3.99 19.05 6.36
N ASN A 157 -2.80 19.61 6.25
CA ASN A 157 -1.80 19.24 5.27
C ASN A 157 -0.78 18.35 5.96
N ALA A 158 -0.79 17.05 5.65
CA ALA A 158 0.05 16.06 6.29
C ALA A 158 1.03 15.41 5.31
N THR A 159 2.17 14.97 5.83
CA THR A 159 3.12 14.10 5.13
C THR A 159 3.45 12.92 6.03
N TRP A 160 3.32 11.70 5.52
CA TRP A 160 3.69 10.49 6.22
C TRP A 160 4.96 9.91 5.62
N ARG A 161 6.04 9.90 6.42
CA ARG A 161 7.27 9.22 6.05
C ARG A 161 7.26 7.79 6.57
N VAL A 162 7.27 6.82 5.68
CA VAL A 162 7.23 5.38 5.97
C VAL A 162 8.58 4.77 5.65
N VAL A 163 9.15 4.05 6.61
CA VAL A 163 10.38 3.27 6.44
C VAL A 163 10.07 1.81 6.65
N GLY A 164 10.38 0.99 5.66
CA GLY A 164 10.19 -0.46 5.71
C GLY A 164 11.43 -1.22 5.30
N LYS A 165 11.54 -2.46 5.79
CA LYS A 165 12.62 -3.38 5.48
C LYS A 165 12.05 -4.78 5.29
N ARG A 166 12.57 -5.51 4.31
CA ARG A 166 12.32 -6.93 4.12
C ARG A 166 13.55 -7.70 4.57
N GLN A 167 13.37 -8.79 5.30
CA GLN A 167 14.49 -9.68 5.61
C GLN A 167 14.73 -10.62 4.42
N ALA A 168 15.98 -11.03 4.21
CA ALA A 168 16.31 -11.92 3.10
C ALA A 168 15.55 -13.25 3.24
N GLY A 169 14.79 -13.61 2.21
CA GLY A 169 13.95 -14.82 2.20
C GLY A 169 12.53 -14.63 2.75
N GLU A 170 12.19 -13.45 3.28
CA GLU A 170 10.81 -13.11 3.67
C GLU A 170 10.05 -12.54 2.46
N GLU A 171 8.81 -12.98 2.27
CA GLU A 171 7.94 -12.48 1.19
C GLU A 171 7.34 -11.11 1.52
N HIS A 172 7.19 -10.81 2.81
CA HIS A 172 6.50 -9.63 3.34
C HIS A 172 7.47 -8.57 3.85
N LEU A 173 7.14 -7.30 3.59
CA LEU A 173 7.87 -6.16 4.13
C LEU A 173 7.43 -5.88 5.57
N GLU A 174 8.37 -5.58 6.45
CA GLU A 174 8.07 -5.03 7.78
C GLU A 174 8.21 -3.50 7.77
N VAL A 175 7.16 -2.78 8.17
CA VAL A 175 7.24 -1.34 8.42
C VAL A 175 7.92 -1.10 9.77
N GLN A 176 9.09 -0.48 9.70
CA GLN A 176 9.91 -0.15 10.87
C GLN A 176 9.45 1.13 11.54
N SER A 177 9.10 2.16 10.77
CA SER A 177 8.62 3.42 11.33
C SER A 177 7.67 4.16 10.39
N VAL A 178 6.78 4.95 10.99
CA VAL A 178 5.92 5.92 10.31
C VAL A 178 6.03 7.24 11.05
N THR A 179 6.53 8.27 10.38
CA THR A 179 6.70 9.61 10.96
C THR A 179 5.73 10.58 10.30
N PRO A 180 4.59 10.89 10.95
CA PRO A 180 3.67 11.88 10.44
C PRO A 180 4.15 13.29 10.78
N THR A 181 4.15 14.18 9.80
CA THR A 181 4.23 15.63 9.99
C THR A 181 2.97 16.27 9.45
N TYR A 182 2.53 17.39 10.03
CA TYR A 182 1.32 18.07 9.57
C TYR A 182 1.28 19.55 9.96
N THR A 183 0.55 20.31 9.16
CA THR A 183 0.06 21.65 9.48
C THR A 183 -1.46 21.66 9.47
N VAL A 184 -2.06 22.61 10.20
CA VAL A 184 -3.50 22.75 10.35
C VAL A 184 -3.86 24.17 9.93
N GLY A 185 -4.87 24.34 9.07
CA GLY A 185 -5.33 25.66 8.62
C GLY A 185 -6.32 26.31 9.58
N GLY A 186 -7.09 25.51 10.33
CA GLY A 186 -8.00 26.02 11.35
C GLY A 186 -8.40 24.97 12.38
N MET A 187 -8.82 25.44 13.55
CA MET A 187 -9.39 24.63 14.60
C MET A 187 -10.59 25.36 15.23
N THR A 188 -11.67 24.63 15.43
CA THR A 188 -12.82 25.08 16.21
C THR A 188 -13.10 24.10 17.35
N THR A 189 -13.55 24.65 18.47
CA THR A 189 -13.77 23.93 19.72
C THR A 189 -15.14 24.27 20.28
N ASP A 190 -15.93 23.23 20.57
CA ASP A 190 -17.18 23.29 21.34
C ASP A 190 -17.11 22.30 22.50
N ILE A 191 -16.71 22.78 23.67
CA ILE A 191 -16.72 22.06 24.94
C ILE A 191 -17.99 22.45 25.71
N LYS A 192 -18.68 21.47 26.28
CA LYS A 192 -19.84 21.69 27.16
C LYS A 192 -19.58 21.05 28.51
N LEU A 193 -19.42 21.89 29.53
CA LEU A 193 -19.25 21.49 30.92
C LEU A 193 -20.47 21.97 31.71
N PRO A 194 -21.12 21.11 32.51
CA PRO A 194 -22.08 21.55 33.51
C PRO A 194 -21.40 22.50 34.51
N ASP A 195 -22.12 23.52 34.97
CA ASP A 195 -21.58 24.47 35.96
C ASP A 195 -21.22 23.75 37.26
N GLN A 196 -19.93 23.77 37.61
CA GLN A 196 -19.37 23.18 38.85
C GLN A 196 -18.66 24.25 39.69
N GLY A 197 -19.34 25.36 39.96
CA GLY A 197 -18.86 26.44 40.82
C GLY A 197 -18.21 27.62 40.10
N ILE A 198 -17.93 27.51 38.80
CA ILE A 198 -17.52 28.64 37.94
C ILE A 198 -18.59 28.81 36.85
N PRO A 199 -19.45 29.85 36.94
CA PRO A 199 -20.48 30.09 35.92
C PRO A 199 -19.87 30.34 34.54
N ASN A 200 -20.41 29.71 33.50
CA ASN A 200 -19.97 29.86 32.11
C ASN A 200 -18.50 29.46 31.85
N LEU A 201 -17.95 28.53 32.65
CA LEU A 201 -16.58 28.04 32.47
C LEU A 201 -16.33 27.49 31.05
N ASP A 202 -17.31 26.79 30.50
CA ASP A 202 -17.30 26.26 29.14
C ASP A 202 -17.12 27.37 28.08
N ARG A 203 -17.83 28.50 28.21
CA ARG A 203 -17.69 29.65 27.31
C ARG A 203 -16.30 30.27 27.39
N VAL A 204 -15.74 30.39 28.59
CA VAL A 204 -14.38 30.91 28.78
C VAL A 204 -13.36 29.98 28.13
N ILE A 205 -13.45 28.68 28.39
CA ILE A 205 -12.55 27.68 27.80
C ILE A 205 -12.67 27.71 26.27
N ASN A 206 -13.88 27.68 25.72
CA ASN A 206 -14.09 27.74 24.27
C ASN A 206 -13.54 29.03 23.66
N ALA A 207 -13.72 30.18 24.31
CA ALA A 207 -13.17 31.45 23.83
C ALA A 207 -11.64 31.41 23.78
N VAL A 208 -10.99 30.90 24.83
CA VAL A 208 -9.53 30.75 24.89
C VAL A 208 -9.04 29.77 23.82
N MET A 209 -9.64 28.59 23.72
CA MET A 209 -9.26 27.54 22.76
C MET A 209 -9.40 28.03 21.32
N ASN A 210 -10.51 28.69 20.98
CA ASN A 210 -10.76 29.20 19.63
C ASN A 210 -9.90 30.43 19.30
N HIS A 211 -9.62 31.31 20.28
CA HIS A 211 -8.80 32.49 20.05
C HIS A 211 -7.30 32.14 19.91
N TYR A 212 -6.81 31.21 20.73
CA TYR A 212 -5.39 30.79 20.76
C TYR A 212 -5.17 29.42 20.11
N TRP A 213 -5.99 29.07 19.12
CA TRP A 213 -6.03 27.72 18.55
C TRP A 213 -4.69 27.27 17.96
N THR A 214 -3.91 28.18 17.36
CA THR A 214 -2.59 27.87 16.79
C THR A 214 -1.62 27.38 17.86
N ILE A 215 -1.58 28.08 19.00
CA ILE A 215 -0.78 27.72 20.17
C ILE A 215 -1.24 26.35 20.71
N MET A 216 -2.55 26.14 20.81
CA MET A 216 -3.10 24.86 21.29
C MET A 216 -2.74 23.68 20.37
N VAL A 217 -2.80 23.87 19.05
CA VAL A 217 -2.34 22.88 18.06
C VAL A 217 -0.86 22.59 18.23
N ASP A 218 -0.03 23.61 18.34
CA ASP A 218 1.43 23.44 18.46
C ASP A 218 1.82 22.73 19.75
N MET A 219 1.18 23.07 20.87
CA MET A 219 1.35 22.36 22.13
C MET A 219 0.85 20.91 22.07
N GLY A 220 -0.28 20.69 21.40
CA GLY A 220 -0.90 19.38 21.24
C GLY A 220 -0.10 18.40 20.38
N LYS A 221 0.71 18.89 19.42
CA LYS A 221 1.49 18.06 18.48
C LYS A 221 2.28 16.96 19.18
N ALA A 222 2.99 17.30 20.25
CA ALA A 222 3.84 16.36 20.99
C ALA A 222 3.04 15.20 21.61
N TYR A 223 1.79 15.44 21.99
CA TYR A 223 0.92 14.43 22.64
C TYR A 223 0.30 13.47 21.64
N VAL A 224 -0.03 13.94 20.43
CA VAL A 224 -0.75 13.12 19.44
C VAL A 224 0.17 12.46 18.42
N GLN A 225 1.40 12.96 18.22
CA GLN A 225 2.31 12.44 17.19
C GLN A 225 2.63 10.95 17.40
N LYS A 226 2.96 10.53 18.62
CA LYS A 226 3.30 9.13 18.93
C LYS A 226 2.10 8.18 18.80
N PRO A 227 0.92 8.49 19.37
CA PRO A 227 -0.29 7.70 19.13
C PRO A 227 -0.64 7.56 17.64
N ILE A 228 -0.59 8.65 16.87
CA ILE A 228 -0.86 8.63 15.42
C ILE A 228 0.17 7.75 14.71
N SER A 229 1.46 7.93 14.99
CA SER A 229 2.55 7.12 14.42
C SER A 229 2.34 5.62 14.69
N HIS A 230 2.00 5.25 15.93
CA HIS A 230 1.74 3.86 16.30
C HIS A 230 0.53 3.28 15.56
N GLN A 231 -0.57 4.03 15.50
CA GLN A 231 -1.78 3.59 14.81
C GLN A 231 -1.54 3.42 13.30
N LEU A 232 -0.88 4.38 12.66
CA LEU A 232 -0.53 4.32 11.24
C LEU A 232 0.41 3.15 10.95
N ARG A 233 1.44 2.96 11.77
CA ARG A 233 2.35 1.82 11.62
C ARG A 233 1.59 0.51 11.72
N SER A 234 0.68 0.36 12.68
CA SER A 234 -0.14 -0.85 12.82
C SER A 234 -0.95 -1.11 11.56
N VAL A 235 -1.66 -0.11 11.04
CA VAL A 235 -2.49 -0.21 9.84
C VAL A 235 -1.65 -0.59 8.61
N ILE A 236 -0.54 0.09 8.40
CA ILE A 236 0.33 -0.15 7.23
C ILE A 236 1.00 -1.53 7.35
N ASN A 237 1.44 -1.95 8.54
CA ASN A 237 1.96 -3.31 8.75
C ASN A 237 0.94 -4.38 8.46
N THR A 238 -0.31 -4.22 8.90
CA THR A 238 -1.38 -5.19 8.57
C THR A 238 -1.54 -5.35 7.06
N LEU A 239 -1.35 -4.29 6.27
CA LEU A 239 -1.39 -4.39 4.80
C LEU A 239 -0.20 -5.17 4.24
N PHE A 240 1.02 -4.83 4.63
CA PHE A 240 2.22 -5.49 4.13
C PHE A 240 2.38 -6.95 4.61
N GLN A 241 1.78 -7.31 5.74
CA GLN A 241 1.70 -8.70 6.21
C GLN A 241 0.69 -9.53 5.43
N ASN A 242 -0.32 -8.90 4.83
CA ASN A 242 -1.35 -9.61 4.07
C ASN A 242 -1.03 -9.69 2.57
N VAL A 243 -0.07 -8.93 2.06
CA VAL A 243 0.29 -8.95 0.63
C VAL A 243 1.82 -8.94 0.48
N PRO A 244 2.41 -9.91 -0.24
CA PRO A 244 3.84 -9.94 -0.51
C PRO A 244 4.37 -8.65 -1.13
N TYR A 245 5.59 -8.26 -0.76
CA TYR A 245 6.23 -7.04 -1.26
C TYR A 245 6.40 -7.05 -2.77
N ASP A 246 6.78 -8.20 -3.35
CA ASP A 246 6.95 -8.35 -4.80
C ASP A 246 5.62 -8.32 -5.57
N GLN A 247 4.50 -8.61 -4.91
CA GLN A 247 3.17 -8.46 -5.50
C GLN A 247 2.73 -6.98 -5.51
N MET A 248 3.01 -6.24 -4.44
CA MET A 248 2.73 -4.80 -4.39
C MET A 248 3.68 -3.99 -5.30
N PHE A 249 4.96 -4.32 -5.26
CA PHE A 249 6.06 -3.57 -5.88
C PHE A 249 7.05 -4.48 -6.63
N PRO A 250 6.66 -5.09 -7.75
CA PRO A 250 7.49 -6.05 -8.48
C PRO A 250 8.77 -5.42 -9.05
N ALA A 251 9.84 -6.21 -9.17
CA ALA A 251 11.13 -5.79 -9.73
C ALA A 251 11.09 -5.49 -11.25
N SER A 252 10.07 -5.93 -11.96
CA SER A 252 9.79 -5.50 -13.33
C SER A 252 8.31 -5.64 -13.64
N TRP A 253 7.80 -4.84 -14.59
CA TRP A 253 6.43 -5.01 -15.11
C TRP A 253 6.22 -6.41 -15.74
N LEU A 254 7.29 -7.02 -16.27
CA LEU A 254 7.30 -8.41 -16.76
C LEU A 254 7.12 -9.42 -15.63
N ALA A 255 7.76 -9.23 -14.46
CA ALA A 255 7.59 -10.13 -13.31
C ALA A 255 6.14 -10.17 -12.82
N ALA A 256 5.40 -9.05 -12.91
CA ALA A 256 3.97 -9.01 -12.63
C ALA A 256 3.08 -9.65 -13.71
N LEU A 257 3.47 -9.58 -14.99
CA LEU A 257 2.79 -10.32 -16.06
C LEU A 257 3.10 -11.82 -16.04
N LEU A 258 4.31 -12.20 -15.64
CA LEU A 258 4.78 -13.58 -15.49
C LEU A 258 4.27 -14.26 -14.23
N ALA A 259 3.62 -13.52 -13.33
CA ALA A 259 2.83 -14.10 -12.24
C ALA A 259 1.51 -14.73 -12.74
N GLY A 260 1.14 -14.54 -14.02
CA GLY A 260 0.11 -15.35 -14.70
C GLY A 260 0.74 -16.53 -15.44
N ASP A 261 0.01 -17.65 -15.57
CA ASP A 261 0.46 -18.92 -16.17
C ASP A 261 1.02 -18.77 -17.60
N ILE A 262 2.33 -18.48 -17.70
CA ILE A 262 3.07 -18.40 -18.96
C ILE A 262 3.98 -19.63 -19.06
N ASN A 263 3.70 -20.50 -20.02
CA ASN A 263 4.62 -21.57 -20.40
C ASN A 263 5.60 -21.05 -21.45
N ALA A 264 6.88 -20.94 -21.07
CA ALA A 264 7.97 -20.58 -21.97
C ALA A 264 8.79 -21.82 -22.34
N THR A 265 9.01 -22.03 -23.64
CA THR A 265 9.94 -23.04 -24.16
C THR A 265 11.07 -22.34 -24.90
N TRP A 266 12.30 -22.82 -24.73
CA TRP A 266 13.49 -22.17 -25.28
C TRP A 266 14.08 -23.04 -26.39
N ARG A 267 14.33 -22.44 -27.56
CA ARG A 267 15.16 -23.07 -28.59
C ARG A 267 16.54 -22.42 -28.55
N VAL A 268 17.54 -23.19 -28.13
CA VAL A 268 18.96 -22.80 -28.15
C VAL A 268 19.60 -23.46 -29.37
N VAL A 269 20.24 -22.66 -30.23
CA VAL A 269 21.00 -23.14 -31.38
C VAL A 269 22.47 -22.77 -31.16
N GLY A 270 23.34 -23.77 -31.18
CA GLY A 270 24.78 -23.59 -31.08
C GLY A 270 25.54 -24.48 -32.04
N LYS A 271 26.82 -24.19 -32.22
CA LYS A 271 27.73 -24.94 -33.09
C LYS A 271 28.94 -25.37 -32.26
N ARG A 272 29.32 -26.65 -32.39
CA ARG A 272 30.56 -27.21 -31.83
C ARG A 272 31.56 -27.35 -32.97
N GLN A 273 32.75 -26.78 -32.84
CA GLN A 273 33.83 -26.99 -33.81
C GLN A 273 34.59 -28.28 -33.47
N ALA A 274 35.15 -28.94 -34.48
CA ALA A 274 35.88 -30.19 -34.28
C ALA A 274 37.14 -29.94 -33.44
N GLY A 275 37.24 -30.61 -32.28
CA GLY A 275 38.34 -30.43 -31.32
C GLY A 275 38.03 -29.48 -30.16
N GLU A 276 36.86 -28.83 -30.12
CA GLU A 276 36.45 -28.00 -28.98
C GLU A 276 35.58 -28.77 -27.99
N GLU A 277 35.87 -28.58 -26.68
CA GLU A 277 35.14 -29.19 -25.56
C GLU A 277 33.80 -28.50 -25.25
N HIS A 278 33.63 -27.26 -25.72
CA HIS A 278 32.49 -26.40 -25.40
C HIS A 278 31.66 -26.06 -26.64
N LEU A 279 30.36 -25.77 -26.42
CA LEU A 279 29.41 -25.41 -27.46
C LEU A 279 29.28 -23.89 -27.55
N GLU A 280 29.50 -23.32 -28.74
CA GLU A 280 29.29 -21.88 -28.95
C GLU A 280 27.79 -21.59 -29.20
N VAL A 281 27.18 -20.75 -28.36
CA VAL A 281 25.76 -20.41 -28.46
C VAL A 281 25.53 -19.30 -29.48
N GLN A 282 24.96 -19.66 -30.63
CA GLN A 282 24.75 -18.75 -31.75
C GLN A 282 23.44 -17.97 -31.64
N SER A 283 22.37 -18.60 -31.16
CA SER A 283 21.10 -17.92 -30.92
C SER A 283 20.28 -18.61 -29.83
N VAL A 284 19.52 -17.80 -29.11
CA VAL A 284 18.51 -18.24 -28.14
C VAL A 284 17.20 -17.59 -28.53
N THR A 285 16.23 -18.41 -28.93
CA THR A 285 14.91 -17.94 -29.33
C THR A 285 13.88 -18.46 -28.32
N PRO A 286 13.33 -17.57 -27.48
CA PRO A 286 12.18 -17.91 -26.67
C PRO A 286 10.97 -18.17 -27.55
N THR A 287 10.19 -19.19 -27.22
CA THR A 287 8.84 -19.40 -27.73
C THR A 287 7.89 -19.43 -26.53
N TYR A 288 7.00 -18.44 -26.46
CA TYR A 288 6.03 -18.33 -25.36
C TYR A 288 4.66 -18.79 -25.84
N THR A 289 4.03 -19.67 -25.07
CA THR A 289 2.61 -19.98 -25.19
C THR A 289 1.89 -19.35 -24.01
N VAL A 290 1.09 -18.32 -24.29
CA VAL A 290 0.17 -17.72 -23.30
C VAL A 290 -1.11 -18.55 -23.36
N GLY A 291 -1.46 -19.23 -22.26
CA GLY A 291 -2.61 -20.16 -22.22
C GLY A 291 -3.97 -19.47 -22.33
N GLY A 292 -4.02 -18.17 -22.07
CA GLY A 292 -5.17 -17.31 -22.24
C GLY A 292 -4.87 -15.93 -21.64
N MET A 293 -5.52 -14.89 -22.15
CA MET A 293 -5.50 -13.56 -21.57
C MET A 293 -6.95 -13.14 -21.39
N THR A 294 -7.35 -12.88 -20.15
CA THR A 294 -8.70 -12.41 -19.83
C THR A 294 -8.60 -10.98 -19.35
N THR A 295 -9.35 -10.10 -19.98
CA THR A 295 -9.46 -8.68 -19.64
C THR A 295 -10.87 -8.38 -19.14
N ASP A 296 -10.95 -7.72 -17.99
CA ASP A 296 -12.19 -7.21 -17.39
C ASP A 296 -12.02 -5.71 -17.09
N ILE A 297 -11.98 -4.92 -18.15
CA ILE A 297 -11.90 -3.47 -18.13
C ILE A 297 -13.29 -2.92 -17.82
N LYS A 298 -13.43 -2.26 -16.67
CA LYS A 298 -14.65 -1.52 -16.30
C LYS A 298 -14.41 -0.04 -16.52
N LEU A 299 -15.12 0.54 -17.48
CA LEU A 299 -15.05 1.97 -17.76
C LEU A 299 -16.13 2.73 -16.97
N PRO A 300 -15.82 3.94 -16.46
CA PRO A 300 -16.86 4.83 -15.93
C PRO A 300 -17.86 5.16 -17.05
N ASP A 301 -19.13 5.37 -16.69
CA ASP A 301 -20.19 5.64 -17.65
C ASP A 301 -19.92 6.95 -18.41
N GLN A 302 -19.45 6.85 -19.66
CA GLN A 302 -19.11 7.98 -20.54
C GLN A 302 -20.22 8.26 -21.57
N GLY A 303 -21.46 7.79 -21.33
CA GLY A 303 -22.58 8.00 -22.24
C GLY A 303 -22.61 7.06 -23.45
N ILE A 304 -21.75 6.04 -23.48
CA ILE A 304 -21.77 4.95 -24.47
C ILE A 304 -22.13 3.65 -23.73
N PRO A 305 -23.40 3.19 -23.83
CA PRO A 305 -23.84 1.98 -23.14
C PRO A 305 -23.04 0.76 -23.57
N ASN A 306 -22.62 -0.07 -22.61
CA ASN A 306 -21.88 -1.32 -22.83
C ASN A 306 -20.49 -1.17 -23.48
N LEU A 307 -19.88 0.01 -23.44
CA LEU A 307 -18.55 0.24 -24.01
C LEU A 307 -17.48 -0.64 -23.36
N ASP A 308 -17.55 -0.82 -22.06
CA ASP A 308 -16.75 -1.76 -21.26
C ASP A 308 -16.89 -3.19 -21.78
N ARG A 309 -18.13 -3.64 -22.02
CA ARG A 309 -18.43 -4.97 -22.54
C ARG A 309 -17.91 -5.15 -23.97
N VAL A 310 -18.03 -4.13 -24.82
CA VAL A 310 -17.51 -4.15 -26.19
C VAL A 310 -15.98 -4.18 -26.19
N ILE A 311 -15.33 -3.39 -25.35
CA ILE A 311 -13.88 -3.36 -25.22
C ILE A 311 -13.36 -4.68 -24.68
N ASN A 312 -13.98 -5.22 -23.63
CA ASN A 312 -13.61 -6.55 -23.11
C ASN A 312 -13.85 -7.64 -24.14
N ALA A 313 -14.94 -7.57 -24.91
CA ALA A 313 -15.18 -8.51 -26.00
C ALA A 313 -14.09 -8.42 -27.08
N VAL A 314 -13.70 -7.21 -27.51
CA VAL A 314 -12.63 -7.00 -28.49
C VAL A 314 -11.29 -7.48 -27.96
N MET A 315 -10.94 -7.11 -26.73
CA MET A 315 -9.68 -7.48 -26.10
C MET A 315 -9.58 -9.00 -25.87
N ASN A 316 -10.65 -9.63 -25.40
CA ASN A 316 -10.72 -11.09 -25.20
C ASN A 316 -10.89 -11.86 -26.51
N HIS A 317 -11.36 -11.24 -27.60
CA HIS A 317 -11.46 -11.89 -28.91
C HIS A 317 -10.15 -11.82 -29.69
N TYR A 318 -9.43 -10.69 -29.60
CA TYR A 318 -8.19 -10.45 -30.35
C TYR A 318 -6.91 -10.58 -29.50
N TRP A 319 -6.99 -11.19 -28.32
CA TRP A 319 -5.86 -11.31 -27.40
C TRP A 319 -4.64 -12.00 -28.03
N THR A 320 -4.85 -13.01 -28.88
CA THR A 320 -3.78 -13.70 -29.58
C THR A 320 -3.01 -12.76 -30.51
N ILE A 321 -3.72 -11.90 -31.25
CA ILE A 321 -3.12 -10.90 -32.14
C ILE A 321 -2.34 -9.86 -31.34
N MET A 322 -2.89 -9.37 -30.23
CA MET A 322 -2.20 -8.40 -29.37
C MET A 322 -0.93 -8.98 -28.73
N VAL A 323 -1.02 -10.23 -28.27
CA VAL A 323 0.14 -10.99 -27.78
C VAL A 323 1.18 -11.17 -28.89
N ASP A 324 0.76 -11.52 -30.10
CA ASP A 324 1.67 -11.70 -31.24
C ASP A 324 2.34 -10.39 -31.69
N MET A 325 1.60 -9.26 -31.68
CA MET A 325 2.17 -7.94 -31.93
C MET A 325 3.19 -7.56 -30.84
N GLY A 326 2.90 -7.86 -29.57
CA GLY A 326 3.80 -7.60 -28.44
C GLY A 326 5.04 -8.49 -28.42
N LYS A 327 4.94 -9.76 -28.88
CA LYS A 327 6.07 -10.71 -28.95
C LYS A 327 7.27 -10.11 -29.69
N ALA A 328 7.04 -9.45 -30.83
CA ALA A 328 8.12 -8.87 -31.64
C ALA A 328 8.93 -7.77 -30.91
N TYR A 329 8.29 -7.01 -30.01
CA TYR A 329 8.94 -5.95 -29.23
C TYR A 329 9.70 -6.48 -28.01
N VAL A 330 9.28 -7.63 -27.45
CA VAL A 330 9.84 -8.21 -26.23
C VAL A 330 10.90 -9.28 -26.51
N GLN A 331 10.81 -9.97 -27.66
CA GLN A 331 11.66 -11.11 -27.98
C GLN A 331 13.13 -10.71 -28.22
N LYS A 332 13.39 -9.60 -28.93
CA LYS A 332 14.76 -9.15 -29.23
C LYS A 332 15.60 -8.80 -27.98
N PRO A 333 15.11 -7.99 -27.03
CA PRO A 333 15.85 -7.67 -25.81
C PRO A 333 16.14 -8.89 -24.93
N ILE A 334 15.15 -9.76 -24.75
CA ILE A 334 15.27 -10.96 -23.91
C ILE A 334 16.22 -11.99 -24.54
N SER A 335 16.14 -12.21 -25.85
CA SER A 335 17.09 -13.06 -26.58
C SER A 335 18.53 -12.63 -26.39
N HIS A 336 18.80 -11.32 -26.36
CA HIS A 336 20.15 -10.79 -26.15
C HIS A 336 20.67 -11.07 -24.74
N GLN A 337 19.86 -10.81 -23.70
CA GLN A 337 20.25 -11.03 -22.30
C GLN A 337 20.44 -12.52 -21.99
N LEU A 338 19.52 -13.37 -22.44
CA LEU A 338 19.60 -14.81 -22.21
C LEU A 338 20.75 -15.47 -22.97
N ARG A 339 21.10 -14.97 -24.16
CA ARG A 339 22.27 -15.46 -24.88
C ARG A 339 23.53 -15.30 -24.04
N SER A 340 23.70 -14.19 -23.33
CA SER A 340 24.86 -13.98 -22.45
C SER A 340 24.93 -15.03 -21.33
N VAL A 341 23.82 -15.21 -20.61
CA VAL A 341 23.72 -16.17 -19.49
C VAL A 341 23.94 -17.62 -19.95
N ILE A 342 23.29 -17.99 -21.06
CA ILE A 342 23.39 -19.34 -21.62
C ILE A 342 24.79 -19.59 -22.17
N ASN A 343 25.43 -18.61 -22.82
CA ASN A 343 26.80 -18.77 -23.30
C ASN A 343 27.79 -18.97 -22.15
N THR A 344 27.61 -18.28 -21.01
CA THR A 344 28.40 -18.52 -19.79
C THR A 344 28.19 -19.95 -19.27
N LEU A 345 26.98 -20.50 -19.33
CA LEU A 345 26.73 -21.88 -18.92
C LEU A 345 27.46 -22.88 -19.83
N PHE A 346 27.37 -22.71 -21.15
CA PHE A 346 27.96 -23.60 -22.15
C PHE A 346 29.50 -23.50 -22.27
N GLN A 347 30.08 -22.38 -21.81
CA GLN A 347 31.53 -22.22 -21.67
C GLN A 347 32.10 -22.86 -20.41
N ASN A 348 31.28 -23.08 -19.37
CA ASN A 348 31.76 -23.57 -18.07
C ASN A 348 31.49 -25.05 -17.83
N VAL A 349 30.71 -25.72 -18.69
CA VAL A 349 30.47 -27.17 -18.60
C VAL A 349 30.74 -27.82 -19.96
N PRO A 350 31.56 -28.90 -20.03
CA PRO A 350 31.85 -29.60 -21.28
C PRO A 350 30.60 -30.22 -21.91
N TYR A 351 30.54 -30.24 -23.24
CA TYR A 351 29.38 -30.74 -24.00
C TYR A 351 29.00 -32.18 -23.61
N ASP A 352 30.00 -33.04 -23.42
CA ASP A 352 29.79 -34.47 -23.14
C ASP A 352 29.25 -34.71 -21.71
N GLN A 353 29.35 -33.73 -20.81
CA GLN A 353 28.70 -33.74 -19.49
C GLN A 353 27.26 -33.22 -19.54
N MET A 354 26.96 -32.30 -20.45
CA MET A 354 25.61 -31.74 -20.62
C MET A 354 24.69 -32.68 -21.42
N PHE A 355 25.25 -33.39 -22.40
CA PHE A 355 24.53 -34.32 -23.27
C PHE A 355 25.28 -35.66 -23.34
N PRO A 356 25.23 -36.46 -22.26
CA PRO A 356 25.80 -37.80 -22.26
C PRO A 356 25.10 -38.68 -23.31
N ALA A 357 25.88 -39.55 -23.96
CA ALA A 357 25.45 -40.40 -25.07
C ALA A 357 24.39 -41.46 -24.68
#